data_AF-A0A494V312-F1
#
_entry.id   AF-A0A494V312-F1
#
_cell.length_a   1.000
_cell.length_b   1.000
_cell.length_c   1.000
_cell.angle_alpha   90.00
_cell.angle_beta   90.00
_cell.angle_gamma   90.00
#
_symmetry.space_group_name_H-M   'P 1'
#
loop_
_entity.id
_entity.type
_entity.pdbx_description
1 polymer ?
#
loop_
_entity_poly.entity_id
_entity_poly.type
_entity_poly.pdbx_seq_one_letter_code
_entity_poly.pdbx_strand_id
1 'polypeptide(L)'
;MATDPSEYDKAMPIVAAHLAKIEPAVVRTRASYGGQPFAAVHQALAEALQDEGAQWVVPQVVAELARQISDAATDPRGAAG
;
A
#
# COMPACT_ATOMS: atom_id res chain seq x y z
N MET A 1 -26.92 14.15 -7.45
CA MET A 1 -27.15 13.00 -6.54
C MET A 1 -26.26 13.22 -5.32
N ALA A 2 -26.83 13.29 -4.12
CA ALA A 2 -26.04 13.24 -2.89
C ALA A 2 -25.89 11.76 -2.52
N THR A 3 -24.65 11.28 -2.40
CA THR A 3 -24.40 9.95 -1.84
C THR A 3 -24.92 9.95 -0.41
N ASP A 4 -25.83 9.02 -0.11
CA ASP A 4 -26.42 8.93 1.22
C ASP A 4 -25.32 8.63 2.24
N PRO A 5 -25.15 9.40 3.33
CA PRO A 5 -24.10 9.17 4.32
C PRO A 5 -24.15 7.76 4.91
N SER A 6 -25.36 7.17 4.97
CA SER A 6 -25.61 5.81 5.44
C SER A 6 -25.02 4.73 4.54
N GLU A 7 -24.82 5.01 3.25
CA GLU A 7 -24.18 4.09 2.31
C GLU A 7 -22.65 4.11 2.45
N TYR A 8 -22.09 5.26 2.86
CA TYR A 8 -20.67 5.36 3.20
C TYR A 8 -20.34 4.59 4.48
N ASP A 9 -21.23 4.64 5.48
CA ASP A 9 -21.10 3.89 6.74
C ASP A 9 -21.05 2.37 6.51
N LYS A 10 -21.92 1.86 5.62
CA LYS A 10 -21.92 0.44 5.23
C LYS A 10 -20.72 0.02 4.38
N ALA A 11 -20.14 0.94 3.61
CA ALA A 11 -18.95 0.68 2.79
C ALA A 11 -17.66 0.65 3.63
N MET A 12 -17.63 1.38 4.75
CA MET A 12 -16.46 1.49 5.62
C MET A 12 -15.87 0.14 6.10
N PRO A 13 -16.66 -0.82 6.63
CA PRO A 13 -16.11 -2.11 7.06
C PRO A 13 -15.53 -2.94 5.89
N ILE A 14 -16.09 -2.79 4.69
CA ILE A 14 -15.58 -3.46 3.49
C ILE A 14 -14.22 -2.84 3.13
N VAL A 15 -14.13 -1.51 3.07
CA VAL A 15 -12.87 -0.80 2.80
C VAL A 15 -11.80 -1.13 3.85
N ALA A 16 -12.16 -1.21 5.14
CA ALA A 16 -11.24 -1.57 6.21
C ALA A 16 -10.68 -3.00 6.04
N ALA A 17 -11.53 -3.98 5.72
CA ALA A 17 -11.09 -5.36 5.44
C ALA A 17 -10.18 -5.45 4.22
N HIS A 18 -10.39 -4.57 3.23
CA HIS A 18 -9.54 -4.47 2.04
C HIS A 18 -8.17 -3.84 2.37
N LEU A 19 -8.14 -2.77 3.17
CA LEU A 19 -6.91 -2.11 3.62
C LEU A 19 -6.05 -3.02 4.52
N ALA A 20 -6.69 -3.84 5.36
CA ALA A 20 -6.00 -4.79 6.24
C ALA A 20 -5.15 -5.82 5.49
N LYS A 21 -5.41 -6.07 4.20
CA LYS A 21 -4.60 -6.94 3.35
C LYS A 21 -3.45 -6.22 2.64
N ILE A 22 -3.57 -4.90 2.48
CA ILE A 22 -2.56 -4.07 1.80
C ILE A 22 -1.45 -3.68 2.77
N GLU A 23 -1.80 -3.35 4.00
CA GLU A 23 -0.85 -2.89 5.01
C GLU A 23 0.31 -3.87 5.27
N PRO A 24 0.08 -5.19 5.46
CA PRO A 24 1.17 -6.16 5.66
C PRO A 24 2.14 -6.22 4.48
N ALA A 25 1.61 -6.20 3.24
CA ALA A 25 2.42 -6.20 2.02
C ALA A 25 3.31 -4.95 1.94
N VAL A 26 2.77 -3.77 2.26
CA VAL A 26 3.50 -2.50 2.28
C VAL A 26 4.58 -2.50 3.36
N VAL A 27 4.26 -2.91 4.58
CA VAL A 27 5.21 -2.97 5.71
C VAL A 27 6.37 -3.92 5.39
N ARG A 28 6.07 -5.13 4.91
CA ARG A 28 7.09 -6.12 4.54
C ARG A 28 7.99 -5.64 3.41
N THR A 29 7.39 -5.04 2.38
CA THR A 29 8.13 -4.52 1.24
C THR A 29 9.02 -3.35 1.66
N ARG A 30 8.52 -2.44 2.49
CA ARG A 30 9.31 -1.32 3.02
C ARG A 30 10.51 -1.81 3.83
N ALA A 31 10.32 -2.79 4.71
CA ALA A 31 11.40 -3.33 5.53
C ALA A 31 12.53 -3.97 4.70
N SER A 32 12.18 -4.59 3.57
CA SER A 32 13.13 -5.37 2.76
C SER A 32 13.71 -4.60 1.55
N TYR A 33 12.96 -3.63 1.02
CA TYR A 33 13.28 -2.91 -0.22
C TYR A 33 13.30 -1.38 -0.05
N GLY A 34 13.16 -0.85 1.17
CA GLY A 34 13.26 0.59 1.41
C GLY A 34 14.55 1.18 0.83
N GLY A 35 14.44 2.23 0.03
CA GLY A 35 15.59 2.85 -0.66
C GLY A 35 16.10 2.15 -1.90
N GLN A 36 15.54 1.00 -2.26
CA GLN A 36 15.83 0.37 -3.55
C GLN A 36 15.18 1.16 -4.69
N PRO A 37 15.66 1.00 -5.93
CA PRO A 37 15.06 1.66 -7.09
C PRO A 37 13.58 1.28 -7.27
N PHE A 38 12.77 2.24 -7.70
CA PHE A 38 11.34 2.09 -7.96
C PHE A 38 10.96 0.76 -8.63
N ALA A 39 11.67 0.34 -9.68
CA ALA A 39 11.35 -0.89 -10.40
C ALA A 39 11.44 -2.14 -9.52
N ALA A 40 12.48 -2.24 -8.68
CA ALA A 40 12.66 -3.35 -7.75
C ALA A 40 11.58 -3.36 -6.66
N VAL A 41 11.27 -2.17 -6.12
CA VAL A 41 10.22 -1.99 -5.11
C VAL A 41 8.84 -2.32 -5.67
N HIS A 42 8.54 -1.85 -6.89
CA HIS A 42 7.26 -2.07 -7.56
C HIS A 42 7.00 -3.55 -7.81
N GLN A 43 8.02 -4.28 -8.29
CA GLN A 43 7.91 -5.72 -8.47
C GLN A 43 7.67 -6.43 -7.15
N ALA A 44 8.49 -6.15 -6.12
CA ALA A 44 8.36 -6.78 -4.81
C ALA A 44 7.00 -6.48 -4.14
N LEU A 45 6.49 -5.25 -4.29
CA LEU A 45 5.19 -4.88 -3.75
C LEU A 45 4.05 -5.61 -4.46
N ALA A 46 4.12 -5.77 -5.79
CA ALA A 46 3.11 -6.50 -6.54
C ALA A 46 3.05 -7.98 -6.12
N GLU A 47 4.21 -8.61 -5.94
CA GLU A 47 4.33 -9.99 -5.43
C GLU A 47 3.76 -10.11 -4.01
N ALA A 48 4.13 -9.19 -3.10
CA ALA A 48 3.61 -9.19 -1.73
C ALA A 48 2.08 -8.97 -1.67
N LEU A 49 1.53 -8.10 -2.53
CA LEU A 49 0.07 -7.92 -2.61
C LEU A 49 -0.62 -9.17 -3.14
N GLN A 50 0.00 -9.92 -4.05
CA GLN A 50 -0.54 -11.19 -4.51
C GLN A 50 -0.57 -12.23 -3.39
N ASP A 51 0.50 -12.34 -2.59
CA ASP A 51 0.58 -13.25 -1.44
C ASP A 51 -0.50 -12.97 -0.39
N GLU A 52 -0.84 -11.69 -0.18
CA GLU A 52 -1.92 -11.26 0.74
C GLU A 52 -3.33 -11.34 0.11
N GLY A 53 -3.45 -11.82 -1.13
CA GLY A 53 -4.73 -11.89 -1.85
C GLY A 53 -5.32 -10.51 -2.20
N ALA A 54 -4.46 -9.50 -2.33
CA ALA A 54 -4.76 -8.11 -2.65
C ALA A 54 -4.46 -7.73 -4.12
N GLN A 55 -4.48 -8.71 -5.05
CA GLN A 55 -4.24 -8.51 -6.48
C GLN A 55 -5.25 -7.56 -7.19
N TRP A 56 -6.37 -7.26 -6.54
CA TRP A 56 -7.40 -6.34 -7.03
C TRP A 56 -7.01 -4.86 -6.88
N VAL A 57 -5.91 -4.56 -6.17
CA VAL A 57 -5.40 -3.20 -6.04
C VAL A 57 -5.03 -2.67 -7.42
N VAL A 58 -5.54 -1.49 -7.74
CA VAL A 58 -5.31 -0.89 -9.06
C VAL A 58 -3.83 -0.54 -9.26
N PRO A 59 -3.27 -0.71 -10.47
CA PRO A 59 -1.84 -0.50 -10.73
C PRO A 59 -1.30 0.87 -10.32
N GLN A 60 -2.14 1.91 -10.41
CA GLN A 60 -1.77 3.28 -10.02
C GLN A 60 -1.47 3.41 -8.52
N VAL A 61 -2.23 2.70 -7.67
CA VAL A 61 -2.00 2.68 -6.22
C VAL A 61 -0.73 1.90 -5.90
N VAL A 62 -0.48 0.78 -6.59
CA VAL A 62 0.78 0.02 -6.45
C VAL A 62 1.98 0.88 -6.82
N ALA A 63 1.90 1.62 -7.93
CA ALA A 63 2.97 2.53 -8.35
C ALA A 63 3.23 3.65 -7.34
N GLU A 64 2.20 4.25 -6.77
CA GLU A 64 2.37 5.32 -5.78
C GLU A 64 2.98 4.79 -4.47
N LEU A 65 2.51 3.63 -3.97
CA LEU A 65 3.10 2.98 -2.80
C LEU A 65 4.56 2.58 -3.04
N ALA A 66 4.88 2.06 -4.22
CA ALA A 66 6.25 1.70 -4.59
C ALA A 66 7.16 2.92 -4.64
N ARG A 67 6.67 4.08 -5.13
CA ARG A 67 7.40 5.35 -5.09
C ARG A 67 7.68 5.77 -3.65
N GLN A 68 6.67 5.75 -2.77
CA GLN A 68 6.83 6.12 -1.36
C GLN A 68 7.81 5.20 -0.60
N ILE A 69 7.83 3.90 -0.92
CA ILE A 69 8.78 2.96 -0.33
C ILE A 69 10.20 3.19 -0.90
N SER A 70 10.32 3.42 -2.20
CA SER A 70 11.58 3.74 -2.87
C SER A 70 12.21 5.02 -2.27
N ASP A 71 11.39 6.03 -1.98
CA ASP A 71 11.83 7.30 -1.43
C ASP A 71 12.12 7.26 0.09
N ALA A 72 11.65 6.22 0.80
CA ALA A 72 11.73 6.13 2.26
C ALA A 72 13.16 6.08 2.83
N ALA A 73 14.17 5.69 2.05
CA ALA A 73 15.58 5.78 2.50
C ALA A 73 16.20 7.18 2.35
N THR A 74 15.52 8.08 1.63
CA THR A 74 15.94 9.46 1.39
C THR A 74 15.39 10.42 2.46
N ASP A 75 14.43 9.99 3.29
CA ASP A 75 13.86 10.82 4.35
C ASP A 75 14.60 10.63 5.70
N PRO A 76 15.41 11.61 6.14
CA PRO A 76 16.09 11.55 7.44
C PRO A 76 15.14 11.76 8.65
N ARG A 77 13.82 11.84 8.45
CA ARG A 77 12.84 12.07 9.52
C ARG A 77 12.05 10.82 9.92
N GLY A 78 12.22 9.70 9.24
CA GLY A 78 11.58 8.42 9.55
C GLY A 78 12.22 7.59 10.68
N ALA A 79 13.31 8.06 11.29
CA ALA A 79 13.99 7.40 12.40
C ALA A 79 13.60 8.01 13.77
N ALA A 80 12.32 8.22 14.02
CA ALA A 80 11.80 8.49 15.37
C ALA A 80 10.31 8.15 15.42
N GLY A 81 9.97 7.07 16.13
CA GLY A 81 8.58 6.66 16.38
C GLY A 81 8.46 5.17 16.59
#